data_AF-A0A401TYN2-F1
#
_entry.id   AF-A0A401TYN2-F1
#
_cell.length_a   1.000
_cell.length_b   1.000
_cell.length_c   1.000
_cell.angle_alpha   90.00
_cell.angle_beta   90.00
_cell.angle_gamma   90.00
#
_symmetry.space_group_name_H-M   'P 1'
#
loop_
_entity.id
_entity.type
_entity.pdbx_description
1 polymer ?
#
loop_
_entity_poly.entity_id
_entity_poly.type
_entity_poly.pdbx_seq_one_letter_code
_entity_poly.pdbx_strand_id
1 'polypeptide(L)' 'LGYADVENRVLCNPETVMRIASISKSLTMTAVAKLWEAGKLDFDAPVQKYVPEFPEKEYEREKVRT' A
#
# COMPACT_ATOMS: atom_id res chain seq x y z
N LEU A 1 -6.83 -15.54 26.70
CA LEU A 1 -6.00 -14.88 25.67
C LEU A 1 -4.69 -15.64 25.54
N GLY A 2 -4.13 -15.71 24.34
CA GLY A 2 -2.82 -16.33 24.09
C GLY A 2 -1.65 -15.39 24.39
N TYR A 3 -0.45 -15.79 23.98
CA TYR A 3 0.75 -14.96 24.08
C TYR A 3 0.96 -14.15 22.80
N ALA A 4 1.37 -12.88 22.95
CA ALA A 4 1.88 -12.03 21.88
C ALA A 4 3.35 -12.38 21.52
N ASP A 5 4.10 -12.85 22.53
CA ASP A 5 5.47 -13.34 22.43
C ASP A 5 5.56 -14.60 23.30
N VAL A 6 5.84 -15.74 22.67
CA VAL A 6 5.79 -17.05 23.33
C VAL A 6 7.05 -17.28 24.15
N GLU A 7 8.20 -16.88 23.62
CA GLU A 7 9.53 -17.02 24.22
C GLU A 7 9.61 -16.27 25.55
N ASN A 8 9.08 -15.05 25.58
CA ASN A 8 9.07 -14.18 26.75
C ASN A 8 7.78 -14.29 27.58
N ARG A 9 6.83 -15.15 27.16
CA ARG A 9 5.52 -15.35 27.81
C ARG A 9 4.73 -14.05 28.00
N VAL A 10 4.77 -13.15 27.01
CA VAL A 10 4.02 -11.89 27.05
C VAL A 10 2.57 -12.15 26.63
N LEU A 11 1.61 -11.88 27.51
CA LEU A 11 0.19 -12.05 27.21
C LEU A 11 -0.28 -11.05 26.15
N CYS A 12 -1.12 -11.52 25.24
CA CYS A 12 -1.83 -10.66 24.30
C CYS A 12 -2.93 -9.87 25.04
N ASN A 13 -3.08 -8.60 24.67
CA ASN A 13 -4.07 -7.65 25.18
C ASN A 13 -4.59 -6.74 24.04
N PRO A 14 -5.60 -5.89 24.27
CA PRO A 14 -6.13 -4.98 23.24
C PRO A 14 -5.11 -4.02 22.62
N GLU A 15 -4.05 -3.69 23.34
CA GLU A 15 -2.97 -2.79 22.92
C GLU A 15 -1.87 -3.50 22.12
N THR A 16 -1.94 -4.82 21.99
CA THR A 16 -0.92 -5.61 21.29
C THR A 16 -0.93 -5.28 19.80
N VAL A 17 0.21 -4.79 19.30
CA VAL A 17 0.40 -4.50 17.88
C VAL A 17 0.53 -5.80 17.10
N MET A 18 -0.35 -5.97 16.11
CA MET A 18 -0.39 -7.17 15.26
C MET A 18 -0.05 -6.84 13.80
N ARG A 19 0.54 -7.80 13.09
CA ARG A 19 0.70 -7.70 11.64
C ARG A 19 -0.65 -7.97 10.97
N ILE A 20 -1.21 -6.95 10.32
CA ILE A 20 -2.53 -7.02 9.67
C ILE A 20 -2.47 -7.31 8.16
N ALA A 21 -1.26 -7.52 7.62
CA ALA A 21 -1.01 -7.87 6.22
C ALA A 21 -1.78 -6.99 5.22
N SER A 22 -2.57 -7.58 4.32
CA SER A 22 -3.29 -6.86 3.28
C SER A 22 -4.35 -5.87 3.79
N ILE A 23 -4.74 -5.91 5.07
CA ILE A 23 -5.63 -4.88 5.65
C ILE A 23 -4.96 -3.50 5.59
N SER A 24 -3.63 -3.43 5.60
CA SER A 24 -2.88 -2.17 5.43
C SER A 24 -3.19 -1.45 4.10
N LYS A 25 -3.64 -2.16 3.06
CA LYS A 25 -3.95 -1.56 1.75
C LYS A 25 -5.05 -0.51 1.83
N SER A 26 -6.06 -0.70 2.69
CA SER A 26 -7.14 0.28 2.87
C SER A 26 -6.62 1.60 3.43
N LEU A 27 -5.65 1.54 4.35
CA LEU A 27 -5.00 2.73 4.89
C LEU A 27 -4.16 3.43 3.80
N THR A 28 -3.39 2.68 3.01
CA THR A 28 -2.66 3.21 1.86
C THR A 28 -3.60 3.90 0.85
N MET A 29 -4.73 3.26 0.52
CA MET A 29 -5.72 3.84 -0.40
C MET A 29 -6.37 5.12 0.16
N THR A 30 -6.51 5.22 1.48
CA THR A 30 -7.00 6.46 2.12
C THR A 30 -6.01 7.61 1.91
N ALA A 31 -4.70 7.35 2.06
CA ALA A 31 -3.67 8.35 1.78
C ALA A 31 -3.66 8.76 0.30
N VAL A 32 -3.80 7.79 -0.61
CA VAL A 32 -3.92 8.00 -2.06
C VAL A 32 -5.14 8.88 -2.38
N ALA A 33 -6.30 8.59 -1.79
CA ALA A 33 -7.52 9.38 -1.97
C ALA A 33 -7.35 10.84 -1.53
N LYS A 34 -6.65 11.09 -0.40
CA LYS A 34 -6.34 12.45 0.06
C LYS A 34 -5.43 13.22 -0.90
N LEU A 35 -4.46 12.54 -1.52
CA LEU A 35 -3.61 13.16 -2.55
C LEU A 35 -4.38 13.50 -3.81
N TRP A 36 -5.32 12.63 -4.21
CA TRP A 36 -6.20 12.87 -5.34
C TRP A 36 -7.15 14.06 -5.09
N GLU A 37 -7.82 14.09 -3.93
CA GLU A 37 -8.65 15.24 -3.51
C GLU A 37 -7.87 16.56 -3.51
N ALA A 38 -6.59 16.52 -3.12
CA ALA A 38 -5.70 17.69 -3.12
C ALA A 38 -5.14 18.07 -4.50
N GLY A 39 -5.51 17.36 -5.57
CA GLY A 39 -5.00 17.57 -6.93
C GLY A 39 -3.52 17.21 -7.11
N LYS A 40 -2.92 16.49 -6.15
CA LYS A 40 -1.50 16.09 -6.17
C LYS A 40 -1.29 14.75 -6.87
N LEU A 41 -2.32 13.92 -6.94
CA LEU A 41 -2.33 12.65 -7.64
C LEU A 41 -3.45 12.65 -8.68
N ASP A 42 -3.18 12.05 -9.83
CA ASP A 42 -4.08 11.91 -10.96
C ASP A 42 -4.07 10.43 -11.38
N PHE A 43 -5.22 9.77 -11.35
CA PHE A 43 -5.34 8.34 -11.64
C PHE A 43 -5.24 8.04 -13.13
N ASP A 44 -5.57 9.01 -13.98
CA ASP A 44 -5.51 8.86 -15.44
C ASP A 44 -4.12 9.22 -15.99
N ALA A 45 -3.23 9.75 -15.14
CA ALA A 45 -1.86 10.01 -15.51
C ALA A 45 -1.01 8.74 -15.45
N PRO A 46 -0.07 8.55 -16.40
CA PRO A 46 0.87 7.45 -16.33
C PRO A 46 1.71 7.55 -15.06
N VAL A 47 2.05 6.41 -14.45
CA VAL A 47 2.84 6.36 -13.20
C VAL A 47 4.18 7.11 -13.32
N GLN A 48 4.75 7.18 -14.54
CA GLN A 48 5.97 7.90 -14.87
C GLN A 48 5.90 9.40 -14.58
N LYS A 49 4.70 10.00 -14.53
CA LYS A 49 4.51 11.39 -14.09
C LYS A 49 5.00 11.61 -12.66
N TYR A 50 4.86 10.59 -11.80
CA TYR A 50 5.22 10.62 -10.39
C TYR A 50 6.51 9.87 -10.08
N VAL A 51 6.86 8.87 -10.89
CA VAL A 51 8.06 8.03 -10.74
C VAL A 51 8.73 7.89 -12.12
N PRO A 52 9.53 8.88 -12.57
CA PRO A 52 10.06 8.93 -13.94
C PRO A 52 10.90 7.73 -14.38
N GLU A 53 11.56 7.07 -13.43
CA GLU A 53 12.37 5.87 -13.65
C GLU A 53 11.55 4.58 -13.81
N PHE A 54 10.23 4.63 -13.59
CA PHE A 54 9.37 3.45 -13.71
C PHE A 54 9.26 3.02 -15.18
N PRO A 55 9.60 1.77 -15.52
CA PRO A 55 9.65 1.33 -16.92
C PRO A 55 8.26 1.37 -17.58
N GLU A 56 8.24 1.56 -18.89
CA GLU A 56 7.00 1.44 -19.66
C GLU A 56 6.45 0.01 -19.56
N LYS A 57 5.12 -0.10 -19.46
CA LYS A 57 4.46 -1.40 -19.34
C LYS A 57 4.38 -2.07 -20.71
N GLU A 58 4.96 -3.26 -20.81
CA GLU A 58 4.83 -4.15 -21.96
C GLU A 58 3.96 -5.36 -21.58
N TYR A 59 3.02 -5.73 -22.45
CA TYR A 59 2.27 -6.98 -22.36
C TYR A 59 2.32 -7.64 -23.73
N GLU A 60 2.74 -8.92 -23.78
CA GLU A 60 2.93 -9.63 -25.05
C GLU A 60 3.84 -8.90 -26.07
N ARG A 61 4.82 -8.11 -25.56
CA ARG A 61 5.73 -7.25 -26.35
C ARG A 61 5.06 -6.07 -27.05
N GLU A 62 3.80 -5.79 -26.72
CA GLU A 62 3.12 -4.57 -27.12
C GLU A 62 3.11 -3.58 -25.96
N LYS A 63 3.28 -2.29 -26.28
CA LYS A 63 3.18 -1.23 -25.28
C LYS A 63 1.74 -1.12 -24.81
N VAL A 64 1.52 -1.28 -23.51
CA VAL A 64 0.20 -1.06 -22.90
C VAL A 64 0.16 0.32 -22.32
N ARG A 65 -0.74 1.16 -22.85
CA ARG A 65 -1.05 2.43 -22.21
C ARG A 65 -1.75 2.14 -20.89
N THR A 66 -1.13 2.56 -19.79
CA THR A 66 -1.73 2.51 -18.45
C THR A 66 -2.24 3.90 -18.10
#